data_AF-A0A5B9Q8R6-F1
#
_entry.id   AF-A0A5B9Q8R6-F1
#
_cell.length_a   1.000
_cell.length_b   1.000
_cell.length_c   1.000
_cell.angle_alpha   90.00
_cell.angle_beta   90.00
_cell.angle_gamma   90.00
#
_symmetry.space_group_name_H-M   'P 1'
#
loop_
_entity.id
_entity.type
_entity.pdbx_description
1 polymer ?
#
loop_
_entity_poly.entity_id
_entity_poly.type
_entity_poly.pdbx_seq_one_letter_code
_entity_poly.pdbx_strand_id
1 'polypeptide(L)' 'MMRLIFTEGALADFESILNYIAKDNQSAAVRFGEGLIETCELLEKIPELGVKKKRSQARLTTLHLSRLWSLLPY' A
#
# COMPACT_ATOMS: atom_id res chain seq x y z
N MET A 1 -21.22 14.65 2.96
CA MET A 1 -20.63 13.35 2.61
C MET A 1 -19.16 13.60 2.31
N MET A 2 -18.25 12.86 2.95
CA MET A 2 -16.81 13.00 2.68
C MET A 2 -16.47 12.17 1.44
N ARG A 3 -15.51 12.64 0.63
CA ARG A 3 -15.09 11.93 -0.59
C ARG A 3 -13.74 11.28 -0.32
N LEU A 4 -13.65 9.98 -0.51
CA LEU A 4 -12.38 9.27 -0.43
C LEU A 4 -11.59 9.48 -1.72
N ILE A 5 -10.30 9.80 -1.57
CA ILE A 5 -9.39 10.06 -2.70
C ILE A 5 -8.15 9.21 -2.50
N PHE A 6 -7.86 8.35 -3.48
CA PHE A 6 -6.63 7.57 -3.53
C PHE A 6 -5.53 8.39 -4.21
N THR A 7 -4.33 8.37 -3.64
CA THR A 7 -3.14 8.92 -4.31
C THR A 7 -2.59 7.91 -5.30
N GLU A 8 -1.83 8.37 -6.30
CA GLU A 8 -1.15 7.48 -7.26
C GLU A 8 -0.26 6.45 -6.56
N GLY A 9 0.47 6.87 -5.52
CA GLY A 9 1.30 5.96 -4.73
C GLY A 9 0.48 4.87 -4.01
N ALA A 10 -0.67 5.22 -3.45
CA ALA A 10 -1.53 4.23 -2.81
C ALA A 10 -2.11 3.22 -3.81
N LEU A 11 -2.44 3.66 -5.02
CA LEU A 11 -2.88 2.77 -6.10
C LEU A 11 -1.77 1.84 -6.57
N ALA A 12 -0.55 2.37 -6.74
CA ALA A 12 0.63 1.59 -7.10
C ALA A 12 0.99 0.54 -6.02
N ASP A 13 0.94 0.93 -4.75
CA ASP A 13 1.14 0.01 -3.63
C ASP A 13 0.09 -1.10 -3.61
N PHE A 14 -1.18 -0.73 -3.82
CA PHE A 14 -2.28 -1.70 -3.89
C PHE A 14 -2.07 -2.72 -5.00
N GLU A 15 -1.78 -2.26 -6.23
CA GLU A 15 -1.48 -3.13 -7.36
C GLU A 15 -0.26 -4.02 -7.09
N SER A 16 0.82 -3.46 -6.53
CA SER A 16 2.05 -4.20 -6.22
C SER A 16 1.79 -5.34 -5.22
N ILE A 17 1.03 -5.07 -4.15
CA ILE A 17 0.66 -6.06 -3.13
C ILE A 17 -0.18 -7.17 -3.74
N LEU A 18 -1.21 -6.83 -4.52
CA LEU A 18 -2.06 -7.83 -5.18
C LEU A 18 -1.26 -8.72 -6.13
N ASN A 19 -0.41 -8.11 -6.97
CA ASN A 19 0.45 -8.84 -7.89
C ASN A 19 1.45 -9.73 -7.15
N TYR A 20 1.94 -9.31 -5.98
CA TYR A 20 2.81 -10.14 -5.16
C TYR A 20 2.08 -11.37 -4.62
N ILE A 21 0.91 -11.19 -4.00
CA ILE A 21 0.12 -12.30 -3.44
C ILE A 21 -0.33 -13.27 -4.56
N ALA A 22 -0.71 -12.71 -5.72
CA ALA A 22 -1.20 -13.47 -6.87
C ALA A 22 -0.18 -14.49 -7.42
N LYS A 23 1.13 -14.24 -7.24
CA LYS A 23 2.19 -15.17 -7.67
C LYS A 23 2.04 -16.55 -7.03
N ASP A 24 1.62 -16.59 -5.77
CA ASP A 24 1.46 -17.83 -5.00
C ASP A 24 -0.01 -18.26 -4.92
N ASN A 25 -0.94 -17.30 -4.83
CA ASN A 25 -2.37 -17.60 -4.66
C ASN A 25 -3.26 -16.46 -5.19
N GLN A 26 -3.78 -16.64 -6.41
CA GLN A 26 -4.69 -15.69 -7.05
C GLN A 26 -5.96 -15.41 -6.22
N SER A 27 -6.59 -16.45 -5.67
CA SER A 27 -7.82 -16.30 -4.89
C SER A 27 -7.59 -15.56 -3.57
N ALA A 28 -6.40 -15.68 -2.97
CA ALA A 28 -6.04 -14.89 -1.80
C ALA A 28 -5.86 -13.41 -2.15
N ALA A 29 -5.26 -13.10 -3.30
CA ALA A 29 -5.11 -11.72 -3.77
C ALA A 29 -6.48 -11.05 -3.95
N VAL A 30 -7.44 -11.74 -4.60
CA VAL A 30 -8.80 -11.23 -4.78
C VAL A 30 -9.47 -10.91 -3.44
N ARG A 31 -9.50 -11.87 -2.51
CA ARG A 31 -10.12 -11.68 -1.19
C ARG A 31 -9.47 -10.54 -0.39
N PHE A 32 -8.15 -10.41 -0.49
CA PHE A 32 -7.44 -9.30 0.15
C PHE A 32 -7.84 -7.95 -0.45
N GLY A 33 -7.89 -7.86 -1.79
CA GLY A 33 -8.28 -6.65 -2.50
C GLY A 33 -9.70 -6.20 -2.16
N GLU A 34 -10.65 -7.13 -2.19
CA GLU A 34 -12.05 -6.88 -1.83
C GLU A 34 -12.17 -6.36 -0.40
N GLY A 35 -11.55 -7.04 0.58
CA GLY A 35 -11.61 -6.60 1.98
C GLY A 35 -10.98 -5.23 2.24
N LEU A 36 -9.94 -4.86 1.49
CA LEU A 36 -9.35 -3.52 1.60
C LEU A 36 -10.27 -2.45 1.03
N ILE A 37 -10.92 -2.72 -0.11
CA ILE A 37 -11.90 -1.81 -0.72
C ILE A 37 -13.11 -1.63 0.21
N GLU A 38 -13.66 -2.71 0.78
CA GLU A 38 -14.74 -2.64 1.77
C GLU A 38 -14.37 -1.76 2.97
N THR A 39 -13.13 -1.88 3.45
CA THR A 39 -12.63 -1.03 4.54
C THR A 39 -12.57 0.44 4.12
N CYS A 40 -12.15 0.76 2.89
CA CYS A 40 -12.16 2.11 2.36
C CYS A 40 -13.58 2.68 2.24
N GLU A 41 -14.54 1.89 1.75
CA GLU A 41 -15.95 2.29 1.66
C GLU A 41 -16.55 2.60 3.04
N LEU A 42 -16.18 1.84 4.06
CA LEU A 42 -16.56 2.12 5.45
C LEU A 42 -15.94 3.43 5.95
N LEU A 43 -14.66 3.69 5.65
CA LEU A 43 -13.98 4.93 6.02
C LEU A 43 -14.53 6.16 5.29
N GLU A 44 -15.03 6.01 4.06
CA GLU A 44 -15.71 7.10 3.35
C GLU A 44 -17.01 7.50 4.08
N LYS A 45 -17.74 6.52 4.60
CA LYS A 45 -19.00 6.73 5.35
C LYS A 45 -18.74 7.23 6.78
N ILE A 46 -17.72 6.70 7.45
CA ILE A 46 -17.42 6.93 8.87
C ILE A 46 -15.91 7.18 9.04
N PRO A 47 -15.40 8.37 8.69
CA PRO A 47 -13.97 8.66 8.68
C PRO A 47 -13.27 8.52 10.04
N GLU A 48 -14.01 8.69 11.14
CA GLU A 48 -13.54 8.56 12.52
C GLU A 48 -13.21 7.12 12.94
N LEU A 49 -13.58 6.11 12.15
CA LEU A 49 -13.11 4.73 12.37
C LEU A 49 -11.60 4.61 12.21
N GLY A 50 -10.98 5.52 11.44
CA GLY A 50 -9.55 5.57 11.27
C GLY A 50 -8.83 5.99 12.56
N VAL A 51 -7.77 5.27 12.93
CA VAL A 51 -6.89 5.70 14.02
C VAL A 51 -6.01 6.84 13.54
N LYS A 52 -6.15 8.02 14.15
CA LYS A 52 -5.26 9.16 13.90
C LYS A 52 -3.82 8.79 14.26
N LYS A 53 -2.97 8.62 13.26
CA LYS A 53 -1.53 8.48 13.46
C LYS A 53 -0.88 9.85 13.31
N LYS A 54 0.01 10.22 14.24
CA LYS A 54 0.94 11.34 14.00
C LYS A 54 1.70 10.99 12.73
N ARG A 55 1.79 11.94 11.79
CA ARG A 55 2.58 11.79 10.57
C ARG A 55 4.02 11.53 10.98
N SER A 56 4.41 10.26 11.07
CA SER A 56 5.81 9.90 11.12
C SER A 56 6.38 10.42 9.82
N GLN A 57 7.35 11.33 9.89
CA GLN A 57 8.20 11.64 8.75
C GLN A 57 8.75 10.30 8.27
N ALA A 58 8.13 9.73 7.24
CA ALA A 58 8.68 8.59 6.54
C ALA A 58 10.03 9.08 6.05
N ARG A 59 11.11 8.64 6.72
CA ARG A 59 12.45 8.84 6.20
C ARG A 59 12.42 8.16 4.84
N LEU A 60 12.39 8.95 3.77
CA LEU A 60 12.89 8.53 2.48
C LEU A 60 14.38 8.23 2.70
N THR A 61 14.69 7.06 3.26
CA THR A 61 16.07 6.59 3.25
C THR A 61 16.37 6.22 1.82
N THR A 62 16.93 7.18 1.09
CA THR A 62 17.81 7.02 -0.08
C THR A 62 19.05 6.16 0.23
N LEU A 63 19.00 5.34 1.28
CA LEU A 63 20.09 4.59 1.90
C LEU A 63 19.87 3.09 1.70
N HIS A 64 19.47 2.70 0.49
CA HIS A 64 19.53 1.31 0.05
C HIS A 64 19.91 1.10 -1.42
N LEU A 65 19.98 2.16 -2.23
CA LEU A 65 20.45 2.06 -3.61
C LEU A 65 21.99 2.04 -3.72
N SER A 66 22.71 2.57 -2.73
CA SER A 66 24.18 2.55 -2.70
C SER A 66 24.79 1.20 -2.29
N ARG A 67 24.00 0.29 -1.70
CA ARG A 67 24.46 -1.05 -1.28
C ARG A 67 24.30 -2.13 -2.34
N LEU A 68 23.49 -1.88 -3.37
CA LEU A 68 23.28 -2.80 -4.49
C LEU A 68 24.32 -2.62 -5.59
N TRP A 69 24.92 -1.43 -5.73
CA TRP A 69 25.98 -1.20 -6.73
C TRP A 69 27.31 -1.89 -6.39
N SER A 70 27.56 -2.19 -5.11
CA SER A 70 28.79 -2.83 -4.63
C SER A 70 28.80 -4.36 -4.71
N LEU A 71 27.72 -4.99 -5.21
CA LEU A 71 27.57 -6.45 -5.28
C LEU A 71 27.50 -6.99 -6.72
N LEU A 72 27.68 -6.14 -7.73
CA LEU A 72 27.84 -6.58 -9.11
C LEU A 72 29.33 -6.84 -9.38
N PRO A 73 29.73 -8.07 -9.76
CA PRO A 73 31.07 -8.32 -10.26
C PRO A 73 31.21 -7.69 -11.65
N TYR A 74 32.25 -6.88 -11.85
CA TYR A 74 32.73 -6.51 -13.18
C TYR A 74 33.41 -7.71 -13.84
#